data_AF-A0A939XR29-F1
#
_entry.id   AF-A0A939XR29-F1
#
_cell.length_a   1.000
_cell.length_b   1.000
_cell.length_c   1.000
_cell.angle_alpha   90.00
_cell.angle_beta   90.00
_cell.angle_gamma   90.00
#
_symmetry.space_group_name_H-M   'P 1'
#
loop_
_entity.id
_entity.type
_entity.pdbx_description
1 polymer ?
#
loop_
_entity_poly.entity_id
_entity_poly.type
_entity_poly.pdbx_seq_one_letter_code
_entity_poly.pdbx_strand_id
1 'polypeptide(L)' 'MARRYSQVLIIGAGIAGCSAALQLAEAGFHVAMCVGGPKMDGG' A
#
# COMPACT_ATOMS: atom_id res chain seq x y z
N MET A 1 -2.25 -22.52 16.13
CA MET A 1 -2.54 -21.07 16.01
C MET A 1 -2.41 -20.67 14.54
N ALA A 2 -3.50 -20.32 13.87
CA ALA A 2 -3.44 -19.85 12.48
C ALA A 2 -2.88 -18.42 12.47
N ARG A 3 -1.67 -18.24 11.92
CA ARG A 3 -1.09 -16.91 11.73
C ARG A 3 -1.95 -16.16 10.72
N ARG A 4 -2.71 -15.17 11.18
CA ARG A 4 -3.49 -14.28 10.32
C ARG A 4 -2.50 -13.40 9.56
N TYR A 5 -2.22 -13.73 8.31
CA TYR A 5 -1.48 -12.86 7.40
C TYR A 5 -2.44 -11.81 6.87
N SER A 6 -2.44 -10.63 7.48
CA SER A 6 -3.21 -9.49 7.00
C SER A 6 -2.45 -8.83 5.85
N GLN A 7 -2.98 -8.96 4.63
CA GLN A 7 -2.47 -8.23 3.46
C GLN A 7 -3.30 -6.97 3.25
N VAL A 8 -2.65 -5.88 2.86
CA VAL A 8 -3.28 -4.58 2.60
C VAL A 8 -3.07 -4.22 1.14
N LEU A 9 -4.16 -3.88 0.46
CA LEU A 9 -4.12 -3.32 -0.89
C LEU A 9 -4.43 -1.82 -0.82
N ILE A 10 -3.52 -1.00 -1.36
CA ILE A 10 -3.71 0.44 -1.52
C ILE A 10 -4.01 0.76 -2.98
N ILE A 11 -5.07 1.51 -3.21
CA ILE A 11 -5.47 1.98 -4.55
C ILE A 11 -5.07 3.45 -4.68
N GLY A 12 -4.12 3.72 -5.59
CA GLY A 12 -3.55 5.04 -5.84
C GLY A 12 -2.17 5.22 -5.19
N ALA A 13 -1.24 5.82 -5.94
CA ALA A 13 0.16 6.00 -5.54
C ALA A 13 0.62 7.46 -5.50
N GLY A 14 -0.31 8.38 -5.21
CA GLY A 14 0.04 9.75 -4.82
C GLY A 14 0.60 9.81 -3.38
N ILE A 15 0.99 11.00 -2.92
CA ILE A 15 1.68 11.18 -1.63
C ILE A 15 0.95 10.51 -0.45
N ALA A 16 -0.38 10.65 -0.38
CA ALA A 16 -1.17 10.04 0.68
C ALA A 16 -1.13 8.50 0.64
N GLY A 17 -1.20 7.90 -0.55
CA GLY A 17 -1.13 6.44 -0.72
C GLY A 17 0.24 5.87 -0.35
N CYS A 18 1.31 6.57 -0.76
CA CYS A 18 2.68 6.21 -0.39
C CYS A 18 2.94 6.35 1.11
N SER A 19 2.48 7.42 1.75
CA SER A 19 2.61 7.59 3.20
C SER A 19 1.86 6.52 3.98
N ALA A 20 0.63 6.19 3.57
CA ALA A 20 -0.13 5.11 4.18
C ALA A 20 0.56 3.75 4.00
N ALA A 21 1.11 3.48 2.81
CA ALA A 21 1.84 2.25 2.54
C ALA A 21 3.06 2.09 3.44
N LEU A 22 3.83 3.17 3.62
CA LEU A 22 5.01 3.19 4.47
C LEU A 22 4.63 2.90 5.92
N GLN A 23 3.63 3.60 6.48
CA GLN A 23 3.17 3.38 7.85
C GLN A 23 2.69 1.95 8.11
N LEU A 24 1.98 1.37 7.14
CA LEU A 24 1.48 0.00 7.25
C LEU A 24 2.60 -1.04 7.11
N ALA A 25 3.56 -0.80 6.22
CA ALA A 25 4.73 -1.65 6.09
C ALA A 25 5.59 -1.62 7.37
N GLU A 26 5.80 -0.44 7.95
CA GLU A 26 6.49 -0.26 9.24
C GLU A 26 5.74 -0.95 10.40
N ALA A 27 4.41 -0.97 10.36
CA ALA A 27 3.58 -1.72 11.30
C ALA A 27 3.58 -3.25 11.07
N GLY A 28 4.31 -3.74 10.06
CA GLY A 28 4.50 -5.17 9.78
C GLY A 28 3.42 -5.81 8.89
N PHE A 29 2.60 -5.01 8.21
CA PHE A 29 1.64 -5.52 7.23
C PHE A 29 2.31 -5.82 5.89
N HIS A 30 1.80 -6.83 5.18
CA HIS A 30 2.20 -7.06 3.79
C HIS A 30 1.37 -6.15 2.89
N VAL A 31 2.00 -5.12 2.33
CA VAL A 31 1.33 -4.08 1.55
C VAL A 31 1.60 -4.25 0.06
N ALA A 32 0.55 -4.23 -0.74
CA ALA A 32 0.60 -4.09 -2.18
C ALA A 32 -0.11 -2.80 -2.60
N MET A 33 0.32 -2.22 -3.71
CA MET A 33 -0.25 -0.98 -4.23
C MET A 33 -0.60 -1.15 -5.71
N CYS A 34 -1.72 -0.57 -6.15
CA CYS A 34 -2.10 -0.53 -7.56
C CYS A 34 -2.50 0.88 -7.99
N VAL A 35 -2.33 1.15 -9.28
CA VAL A 35 -2.70 2.40 -9.94
C VAL A 35 -3.52 2.12 -11.18
N GLY A 36 -4.42 3.05 -11.53
CA GLY A 36 -5.32 2.89 -12.67
C GLY A 36 -4.67 3.13 -14.04
N GLY A 37 -3.42 3.59 -14.09
CA GLY A 37 -2.74 3.96 -15.33
C GLY A 37 -1.24 3.62 -15.30
N PRO A 38 -0.51 3.92 -16.38
CA PRO A 38 0.91 3.57 -16.50
C PRO A 38 1.83 4.41 -15.59
N LYS A 39 1.31 5.50 -15.01
CA LYS A 39 2.03 6.39 -14.11
C LYS A 39 1.63 6.12 -12.66
N MET A 40 2.61 6.24 -11.76
CA MET A 40 2.41 6.08 -10.32
C MET A 40 1.57 7.24 -9.77
N ASP A 41 1.95 8.46 -10.10
CA ASP A 41 1.23 9.69 -9.77
C ASP A 41 1.23 10.67 -10.95
N GLY A 42 0.51 11.79 -10.80
CA GLY A 42 0.40 12.85 -11.80
C GLY A 42 1.36 14.02 -11.59
N GLY A 43 2.13 14.02 -10.49
CA GLY A 43 2.66 15.24 -9.87
C GLY A 43 1.64 15.92 -8.96
#